data_AF-A0A127EN75-F1
#
_entry.id   AF-A0A127EN75-F1
#
_cell.length_a   1.000
_cell.length_b   1.000
_cell.length_c   1.000
_cell.angle_alpha   90.00
_cell.angle_beta   90.00
_cell.angle_gamma   90.00
#
_symmetry.space_group_name_H-M   'P 1'
#
loop_
_entity.id
_entity.type
_entity.pdbx_description
1 polymer ?
#
loop_
_entity_poly.entity_id
_entity_poly.type
_entity_poly.pdbx_seq_one_letter_code
_entity_poly.pdbx_strand_id
1 'polypeptide(L)'
;MANGTGPAGLIERLQRVQLRLASLALVALMLVTVFDVLLRYLFNKPIRGSYDIVECMLLIFIFHGMAAAFFSRRNITIDIIDGFIPPRVVAALIRLADVLSIVVLVLIFWAMITPATQIYQYGDVKLDSQIPIWWMWVAAFLGLFGTILAALAALLARPATPETERVE
;
A
#
# COMPACT_ATOMS: atom_id res chain seq x y z
N MET A 1 13.58 21.05 8.51
CA MET A 1 12.31 21.40 7.84
C MET A 1 12.64 21.96 6.46
N ALA A 2 12.96 21.10 5.49
CA ALA A 2 13.24 21.53 4.12
C ALA A 2 11.94 21.39 3.31
N ASN A 3 11.38 22.50 2.87
CA ASN A 3 10.19 22.55 2.05
C ASN A 3 10.56 22.06 0.63
N GLY A 4 10.46 20.75 0.40
CA GLY A 4 10.81 20.10 -0.87
C GLY A 4 9.76 20.34 -1.95
N THR A 5 9.74 21.52 -2.56
CA THR A 5 8.95 21.82 -3.77
C THR A 5 9.59 21.23 -5.03
N GLY A 6 10.01 19.97 -4.95
CA GLY A 6 10.52 19.16 -6.07
C GLY A 6 9.80 17.81 -6.13
N PRO A 7 9.97 17.03 -7.22
CA PRO A 7 9.29 15.74 -7.41
C PRO A 7 9.51 14.78 -6.21
N ALA A 8 10.68 14.81 -5.58
CA ALA A 8 10.98 14.03 -4.37
C ALA A 8 10.08 14.37 -3.17
N GLY A 9 9.77 15.65 -2.94
CA GLY A 9 8.92 16.05 -1.82
C GLY A 9 7.44 15.69 -2.02
N LEU A 10 6.97 15.63 -3.27
CA LEU A 10 5.63 15.15 -3.60
C LEU A 10 5.49 13.64 -3.30
N ILE A 11 6.50 12.85 -3.64
CA ILE A 11 6.54 11.40 -3.36
C ILE A 11 6.43 11.15 -1.85
N GLU A 12 7.25 11.83 -1.05
CA GLU A 12 7.20 11.67 0.40
C GLU A 12 5.85 12.10 0.98
N ARG A 13 5.22 13.14 0.44
CA ARG A 13 3.88 13.56 0.88
C ARG A 13 2.84 12.50 0.57
N LEU A 14 2.83 11.97 -0.65
CA LEU A 14 1.91 10.88 -1.05
C LEU A 14 2.09 9.66 -0.15
N GLN A 15 3.34 9.22 0.04
CA GLN A 15 3.66 8.09 0.92
C GLN A 15 3.24 8.34 2.36
N ARG A 16 3.51 9.53 2.92
CA ARG A 16 3.10 9.87 4.29
C ARG A 16 1.58 9.88 4.45
N VAL A 17 0.85 10.42 3.48
CA VAL A 17 -0.62 10.42 3.51
C VAL A 17 -1.14 8.99 3.45
N GLN A 18 -0.62 8.20 2.52
CA GLN A 18 -1.02 6.81 2.30
C GLN A 18 -0.70 5.93 3.52
N LEU A 19 0.47 6.09 4.13
CA LEU A 19 0.84 5.42 5.38
C LEU A 19 -0.03 5.87 6.56
N ARG A 20 -0.34 7.16 6.68
CA ARG A 20 -1.24 7.66 7.72
C ARG A 20 -2.63 7.04 7.59
N LEU A 21 -3.19 7.01 6.38
CA LEU A 21 -4.47 6.37 6.09
C LEU A 21 -4.45 4.89 6.47
N ALA A 22 -3.40 4.16 6.08
CA ALA A 22 -3.25 2.76 6.45
C ALA A 22 -3.16 2.57 7.97
N SER A 23 -2.31 3.35 8.66
CA SER A 23 -2.15 3.25 10.11
C SER A 23 -3.44 3.57 10.87
N LEU A 24 -4.19 4.58 10.41
CA LEU A 24 -5.46 4.96 11.02
C LEU A 24 -6.52 3.86 10.81
N ALA A 25 -6.59 3.30 9.60
CA ALA A 25 -7.47 2.17 9.30
C ALA A 25 -7.13 0.94 10.17
N LEU A 26 -5.84 0.65 10.37
CA LEU A 26 -5.38 -0.43 11.24
C LEU A 26 -5.77 -0.22 12.70
N VAL A 27 -5.57 0.98 13.25
CA VAL A 27 -6.00 1.29 14.62
C VAL A 27 -7.52 1.19 14.74
N ALA A 28 -8.26 1.75 13.78
CA ALA A 28 -9.73 1.70 13.77
C ALA A 28 -10.25 0.25 13.72
N LEU A 29 -9.70 -0.60 12.86
CA LEU A 29 -10.14 -2.01 12.77
C LEU A 29 -9.79 -2.80 14.04
N MET A 30 -8.65 -2.51 14.69
CA MET A 30 -8.32 -3.11 15.99
C MET A 30 -9.32 -2.69 17.06
N LEU A 31 -9.68 -1.41 17.13
CA LEU A 31 -10.67 -0.94 18.10
C LEU A 31 -12.04 -1.59 17.85
N VAL A 32 -12.52 -1.61 16.61
CA VAL A 32 -13.80 -2.24 16.26
C VAL A 32 -13.82 -3.71 16.63
N THR A 33 -12.75 -4.47 16.34
CA THR A 33 -12.68 -5.89 16.70
C THR A 33 -12.66 -6.10 18.21
N VAL A 34 -11.90 -5.31 18.96
CA VAL A 34 -11.88 -5.38 20.44
C VAL A 34 -13.25 -5.03 21.03
N PHE A 35 -13.88 -3.95 20.57
CA PHE A 35 -15.21 -3.57 21.05
C PHE A 35 -16.28 -4.61 20.70
N ASP A 36 -16.25 -5.20 19.49
CA ASP A 36 -17.19 -6.26 19.11
C ASP A 36 -17.07 -7.48 20.05
N VAL A 37 -15.84 -7.89 20.34
CA VAL A 37 -15.54 -8.98 21.27
C VAL A 37 -16.03 -8.64 22.68
N LEU A 38 -15.71 -7.46 23.20
CA LEU A 38 -16.14 -7.03 24.54
C LEU A 38 -17.66 -6.98 24.67
N LEU A 39 -18.35 -6.38 23.70
CA LEU A 39 -19.82 -6.28 23.70
C LEU A 39 -20.49 -7.65 23.63
N ARG A 40 -19.91 -8.58 22.86
CA ARG A 40 -20.38 -9.95 22.77
C ARG A 40 -20.26 -10.69 24.09
N TYR A 41 -19.14 -10.55 24.80
CA TYR A 41 -18.92 -11.27 26.06
C TYR A 41 -19.62 -10.62 27.27
N LEU A 42 -19.67 -9.29 27.34
CA LEU A 42 -20.22 -8.56 28.50
C LEU A 42 -21.73 -8.34 28.40
N PHE A 43 -22.23 -8.04 27.21
CA PHE A 43 -23.61 -7.60 27.00
C PHE A 43 -24.44 -8.56 26.13
N ASN A 44 -23.83 -9.66 25.65
CA ASN A 44 -24.43 -10.62 24.73
C ASN A 44 -25.07 -9.95 23.49
N LYS A 45 -24.52 -8.80 23.08
CA LYS A 45 -25.02 -7.95 21.99
C LYS A 45 -23.84 -7.55 21.09
N PRO A 46 -23.46 -8.38 20.09
CA PRO A 46 -22.39 -8.03 19.16
C PRO A 46 -22.76 -6.79 18.33
N ILE A 47 -21.74 -6.13 17.77
CA ILE A 47 -21.93 -5.00 16.87
C ILE A 47 -22.45 -5.55 15.53
N ARG A 48 -23.67 -5.17 15.14
CA ARG A 48 -24.23 -5.50 13.81
C ARG A 48 -23.39 -4.86 12.72
N GLY A 49 -23.06 -5.61 11.67
CA GLY A 49 -22.19 -5.14 10.59
C GLY A 49 -20.71 -4.95 10.96
N SER A 50 -20.24 -5.47 12.11
CA SER A 50 -18.82 -5.34 12.50
C SER A 50 -17.88 -5.97 11.48
N TYR A 51 -18.24 -7.11 10.91
CA TYR A 51 -17.49 -7.75 9.82
C TYR A 51 -17.36 -6.85 8.60
N ASP A 52 -18.47 -6.22 8.18
CA ASP A 52 -18.48 -5.32 7.01
C ASP A 52 -17.54 -4.14 7.21
N ILE A 53 -17.54 -3.55 8.42
CA ILE A 53 -16.67 -2.43 8.79
C ILE A 53 -15.21 -2.86 8.81
N VAL A 54 -14.90 -3.98 9.46
CA VAL A 54 -13.52 -4.50 9.56
C VAL A 54 -12.98 -4.82 8.17
N GLU A 55 -13.76 -5.43 7.30
CA GLU A 55 -13.37 -5.73 5.92
C GLU A 55 -13.09 -4.45 5.11
N CYS A 56 -13.93 -3.42 5.25
CA CYS A 56 -13.69 -2.11 4.62
C CYS A 56 -12.39 -1.47 5.13
N MET A 57 -12.14 -1.48 6.43
CA MET A 57 -10.91 -0.92 7.02
C MET A 57 -9.67 -1.72 6.62
N LEU A 58 -9.78 -3.06 6.56
CA LEU A 58 -8.71 -3.95 6.12
C LEU A 58 -8.33 -3.68 4.66
N LEU A 59 -9.32 -3.47 3.79
CA LEU A 59 -9.08 -3.10 2.41
C LEU A 59 -8.32 -1.77 2.31
N ILE A 60 -8.76 -0.74 3.05
CA ILE A 60 -8.07 0.56 3.08
C ILE A 60 -6.62 0.36 3.56
N PHE A 61 -6.42 -0.39 4.65
CA PHE A 61 -5.11 -0.70 5.20
C PHE A 61 -4.20 -1.40 4.20
N ILE A 62 -4.67 -2.41 3.48
CA ILE A 62 -3.84 -3.17 2.54
C ILE A 62 -3.42 -2.30 1.35
N PHE A 63 -4.38 -1.68 0.65
CA PHE A 63 -4.07 -0.92 -0.57
C PHE A 63 -3.32 0.38 -0.28
N HIS A 64 -3.57 1.02 0.87
CA HIS A 64 -2.82 2.21 1.29
C HIS A 64 -1.53 1.86 2.05
N GLY A 65 -1.41 0.67 2.63
CA GLY A 65 -0.16 0.21 3.26
C GLY A 65 0.88 -0.26 2.24
N MET A 66 0.42 -0.67 1.06
CA MET A 66 1.26 -1.24 0.00
C MET A 66 2.39 -0.30 -0.44
N ALA A 67 2.14 1.00 -0.54
CA ALA A 67 3.20 1.98 -0.85
C ALA A 67 4.33 1.92 0.18
N ALA A 68 4.02 1.99 1.48
CA ALA A 68 5.05 1.96 2.51
C ALA A 68 5.85 0.64 2.51
N ALA A 69 5.21 -0.49 2.19
CA ALA A 69 5.86 -1.79 2.07
C ALA A 69 6.83 -1.85 0.88
N PHE A 70 6.41 -1.38 -0.30
CA PHE A 70 7.28 -1.31 -1.48
C PHE A 70 8.52 -0.43 -1.24
N PHE A 71 8.34 0.67 -0.53
CA PHE A 71 9.41 1.63 -0.30
C PHE A 71 10.35 1.28 0.86
N SER A 72 9.90 0.46 1.80
CA SER A 72 10.69 0.16 2.99
C SER A 72 11.97 -0.64 2.71
N ARG A 73 12.16 -1.22 1.50
CA ARG A 73 13.40 -1.87 0.98
C ARG A 73 14.15 -2.85 1.91
N ARG A 74 13.66 -3.11 3.12
CA ARG A 74 14.39 -3.77 4.21
C ARG A 74 14.74 -5.23 3.95
N ASN A 75 14.12 -5.88 2.95
CA ASN A 75 14.24 -7.33 2.74
C ASN A 75 14.76 -7.74 1.34
N ILE A 76 15.05 -6.80 0.42
CA ILE A 76 15.40 -7.16 -0.98
C ILE A 76 16.91 -7.01 -1.25
N THR A 77 17.63 -6.20 -0.48
CA THR A 77 19.09 -6.19 -0.55
C THR A 77 19.59 -7.42 0.20
N ILE A 78 20.02 -8.44 -0.53
CA ILE A 78 20.72 -9.59 0.06
C ILE A 78 22.10 -9.07 0.44
N ASP A 79 22.23 -8.53 1.65
CA ASP A 79 23.48 -7.97 2.19
C ASP A 79 24.65 -8.96 2.16
N ILE A 80 24.37 -10.26 2.02
CA ILE A 80 25.36 -11.36 1.95
C ILE A 80 26.17 -11.32 0.63
N ILE A 81 25.58 -10.79 -0.46
CA ILE A 81 26.18 -10.80 -1.79
C ILE A 81 26.95 -9.49 -2.08
N ASP A 82 26.66 -8.42 -1.33
CA ASP A 82 27.27 -7.09 -1.51
C ASP A 82 28.79 -7.08 -1.26
N GLY A 83 29.32 -8.06 -0.51
CA GLY A 83 30.77 -8.22 -0.32
C GLY A 83 31.53 -8.75 -1.54
N PHE A 84 30.85 -9.36 -2.52
CA PHE A 84 31.47 -10.00 -3.69
C PHE A 84 31.16 -9.33 -5.03
N ILE A 85 30.14 -8.47 -5.09
CA ILE A 85 29.63 -7.90 -6.34
C ILE A 85 29.96 -6.41 -6.43
N PRO A 86 30.46 -5.91 -7.58
CA PRO A 86 30.73 -4.49 -7.75
C PRO A 86 29.45 -3.64 -7.62
N PRO A 87 29.56 -2.44 -7.02
CA PRO A 87 28.40 -1.61 -6.65
C PRO A 87 27.52 -1.19 -7.85
N ARG A 88 28.09 -1.19 -9.06
CA ARG A 88 27.35 -0.93 -10.31
C ARG A 88 26.35 -2.04 -10.67
N VAL A 89 26.69 -3.30 -10.38
CA VAL A 89 25.82 -4.45 -10.65
C VAL A 89 24.68 -4.49 -9.63
N VAL A 90 24.97 -4.20 -8.36
CA VAL A 90 23.94 -4.05 -7.31
C VAL A 90 22.94 -2.95 -7.69
N ALA A 91 23.42 -1.79 -8.14
CA ALA A 91 22.54 -0.72 -8.60
C ALA A 91 21.67 -1.11 -9.81
N ALA A 92 22.21 -1.90 -10.76
CA ALA A 92 21.46 -2.41 -11.90
C ALA A 92 20.39 -3.43 -11.48
N LEU A 93 20.72 -4.34 -10.55
CA LEU A 93 19.79 -5.35 -10.04
C LEU A 93 18.65 -4.72 -9.24
N ILE A 94 18.96 -3.69 -8.44
CA ILE A 94 17.98 -2.88 -7.75
C ILE A 94 17.02 -2.20 -8.73
N ARG A 95 17.55 -1.59 -9.80
CA ARG A 95 16.69 -0.98 -10.84
C ARG A 95 15.82 -2.00 -11.55
N LEU A 96 16.36 -3.18 -11.84
CA LEU A 96 15.58 -4.28 -12.43
C LEU A 96 14.45 -4.72 -11.50
N ALA A 97 14.73 -4.86 -10.21
CA ALA A 97 13.72 -5.19 -9.19
C ALA A 97 12.64 -4.10 -9.08
N ASP A 98 13.02 -2.82 -9.15
CA ASP A 98 12.08 -1.70 -9.14
C ASP A 98 11.16 -1.71 -10.38
N VAL A 99 11.73 -1.99 -11.57
CA VAL A 99 10.94 -2.12 -12.82
C VAL A 99 9.98 -3.30 -12.75
N LEU A 100 10.47 -4.47 -12.33
CA LEU A 100 9.64 -5.67 -12.17
C LEU A 100 8.50 -5.44 -11.17
N SER A 101 8.81 -4.76 -10.06
CA SER A 101 7.83 -4.36 -9.05
C SER A 101 6.71 -3.49 -9.64
N ILE A 102 7.05 -2.49 -10.43
CA ILE A 102 6.08 -1.63 -11.12
C ILE A 102 5.25 -2.44 -12.11
N VAL A 103 5.87 -3.34 -12.88
CA VAL A 103 5.15 -4.22 -13.82
C VAL A 103 4.13 -5.07 -13.09
N VAL A 104 4.51 -5.69 -11.96
CA VAL A 104 3.58 -6.49 -11.14
C VAL A 104 2.44 -5.63 -10.60
N LEU A 105 2.72 -4.42 -10.10
CA LEU A 105 1.68 -3.51 -9.63
C LEU A 105 0.69 -3.12 -10.73
N VAL A 106 1.18 -2.86 -11.95
CA VAL A 106 0.34 -2.54 -13.12
C VAL A 106 -0.50 -3.75 -13.53
N LEU A 107 0.08 -4.96 -13.49
CA LEU A 107 -0.68 -6.19 -13.76
C LEU A 107 -1.79 -6.42 -12.74
N ILE A 108 -1.53 -6.18 -11.45
CA ILE A 108 -2.56 -6.24 -10.40
C ILE A 108 -3.66 -5.20 -10.69
N PHE A 109 -3.26 -3.95 -11.01
CA PHE A 109 -4.21 -2.89 -11.32
C PHE A 109 -5.10 -3.25 -12.52
N TRP A 110 -4.51 -3.85 -13.56
CA TRP A 110 -5.24 -4.33 -14.73
C TRP A 110 -6.19 -5.48 -14.39
N ALA A 111 -5.72 -6.47 -13.64
CA ALA A 111 -6.51 -7.61 -13.22
C ALA A 111 -7.70 -7.23 -12.34
N MET A 112 -7.62 -6.10 -11.63
CA MET A 112 -8.72 -5.56 -10.82
C MET A 112 -9.86 -4.96 -11.66
N ILE A 113 -9.64 -4.59 -12.92
CA ILE A 113 -10.66 -3.90 -13.74
C ILE A 113 -11.84 -4.82 -14.04
N THR A 114 -11.59 -6.06 -14.49
CA THR A 114 -12.65 -7.03 -14.82
C THR A 114 -13.58 -7.35 -13.64
N PRO A 115 -13.09 -7.71 -12.44
CA PRO A 115 -13.96 -7.95 -11.29
C PRO A 115 -14.66 -6.66 -10.81
N ALA A 116 -14.01 -5.49 -10.89
CA ALA A 116 -14.65 -4.23 -10.53
C ALA A 116 -15.86 -3.90 -11.42
N THR A 117 -15.74 -4.11 -12.73
CA THR A 117 -16.85 -3.86 -13.67
C THR A 117 -17.99 -4.86 -13.46
N GLN A 118 -17.68 -6.12 -13.15
CA GLN A 118 -18.69 -7.11 -12.78
C GLN A 118 -19.46 -6.67 -11.54
N ILE A 119 -18.78 -6.32 -10.44
CA ILE A 119 -19.41 -5.85 -9.19
C ILE A 119 -20.34 -4.66 -9.45
N TYR A 120 -19.91 -3.71 -10.30
CA TYR A 120 -20.72 -2.55 -10.65
C TYR A 120 -21.98 -2.93 -11.46
N GLN A 121 -21.87 -3.89 -12.39
CA GLN A 121 -22.99 -4.35 -13.20
C GLN A 121 -24.01 -5.19 -12.42
N TYR A 122 -23.55 -6.05 -11.50
CA TYR A 122 -24.42 -6.88 -10.66
C TYR A 122 -25.08 -6.07 -9.53
N GLY A 123 -24.53 -4.91 -9.19
CA GLY A 123 -25.07 -4.05 -8.12
C GLY A 123 -24.88 -4.67 -6.74
N ASP A 124 -23.79 -5.42 -6.54
CA ASP A 124 -23.57 -6.16 -5.30
C ASP A 124 -23.46 -5.21 -4.09
N VAL A 125 -24.21 -5.56 -3.05
CA VAL A 125 -24.24 -4.86 -1.77
C VAL A 125 -23.80 -5.80 -0.65
N LYS A 126 -23.20 -5.25 0.40
CA LYS A 126 -22.88 -6.05 1.59
C LYS A 126 -24.16 -6.56 2.27
N LEU A 127 -24.11 -7.79 2.77
CA LEU A 127 -25.24 -8.53 3.33
C LEU A 127 -25.86 -7.86 4.57
N ASP A 128 -25.02 -7.31 5.46
CA ASP A 128 -25.49 -6.79 6.75
C ASP A 128 -25.68 -5.27 6.69
N SER A 129 -24.73 -4.54 6.09
CA SER A 129 -24.75 -3.09 6.05
C SER A 129 -25.41 -2.47 4.81
N GLN A 130 -25.78 -3.27 3.80
CA GLN A 130 -26.33 -2.83 2.50
C GLN A 130 -25.47 -1.78 1.76
N ILE A 131 -24.18 -1.69 2.10
CA ILE A 131 -23.27 -0.74 1.47
C ILE A 131 -22.92 -1.28 0.08
N PRO A 132 -23.01 -0.45 -0.99
CA PRO A 132 -22.57 -0.83 -2.31
C PRO A 132 -21.07 -1.15 -2.36
N ILE A 133 -20.71 -2.34 -2.84
CA ILE A 133 -19.32 -2.84 -2.80
C ILE A 133 -18.40 -2.01 -3.71
N TRP A 134 -18.94 -1.37 -4.76
CA TRP A 134 -18.15 -0.56 -5.70
C TRP A 134 -17.37 0.58 -5.04
N TRP A 135 -17.83 1.13 -3.91
CA TRP A 135 -17.07 2.14 -3.17
C TRP A 135 -15.74 1.62 -2.62
N MET A 136 -15.70 0.36 -2.22
CA MET A 136 -14.48 -0.30 -1.76
C MET A 136 -13.49 -0.48 -2.91
N TRP A 137 -13.98 -0.82 -4.11
CA TRP A 137 -13.14 -0.91 -5.30
C TRP A 137 -12.53 0.44 -5.68
N VAL A 138 -13.29 1.53 -5.59
CA VAL A 138 -12.75 2.89 -5.81
C VAL A 138 -11.61 3.19 -4.83
N ALA A 139 -11.80 2.90 -3.53
CA ALA A 139 -10.74 3.11 -2.54
C ALA A 139 -9.49 2.23 -2.81
N ALA A 140 -9.68 1.00 -3.26
CA ALA A 140 -8.60 0.11 -3.64
C ALA A 140 -7.82 0.63 -4.87
N PHE A 141 -8.53 1.08 -5.91
CA PHE A 141 -7.92 1.68 -7.10
C PHE A 141 -7.14 2.94 -6.76
N LEU A 142 -7.68 3.82 -5.91
CA LEU A 142 -6.98 5.02 -5.46
C LEU A 142 -5.69 4.67 -4.71
N GLY A 143 -5.74 3.68 -3.82
CA GLY A 143 -4.57 3.21 -3.09
C GLY A 143 -3.48 2.65 -4.01
N LEU A 144 -3.88 1.77 -4.93
CA LEU A 144 -2.96 1.13 -5.87
C LEU A 144 -2.37 2.13 -6.88
N PHE A 145 -3.20 3.04 -7.41
CA PHE A 145 -2.76 4.11 -8.30
C PHE A 145 -1.74 5.03 -7.61
N GLY A 146 -2.01 5.42 -6.36
CA GLY A 146 -1.06 6.21 -5.55
C GLY A 146 0.28 5.48 -5.36
N THR A 147 0.23 4.16 -5.15
CA THR A 147 1.44 3.32 -5.02
C THR A 147 2.23 3.25 -6.32
N ILE A 148 1.57 3.07 -7.47
CA ILE A 148 2.20 3.06 -8.80
C ILE A 148 2.85 4.41 -9.11
N LEU A 149 2.16 5.53 -8.84
CA LEU A 149 2.70 6.87 -9.05
C LEU A 149 3.95 7.11 -8.18
N ALA A 150 3.89 6.72 -6.90
CA ALA A 150 5.04 6.83 -6.01
C ALA A 150 6.21 5.98 -6.53
N ALA A 151 5.96 4.72 -6.92
CA ALA A 151 6.97 3.80 -7.46
C ALA A 151 7.63 4.33 -8.74
N LEU A 152 6.83 4.82 -9.70
CA LEU A 152 7.33 5.40 -10.95
C LEU A 152 8.16 6.66 -10.68
N ALA A 153 7.66 7.54 -9.81
CA ALA A 153 8.37 8.76 -9.47
C ALA A 153 9.70 8.47 -8.75
N ALA A 154 9.77 7.41 -7.93
CA ALA A 154 11.01 6.98 -7.29
C ALA A 154 12.01 6.35 -8.27
N LEU A 155 11.52 5.63 -9.28
CA LEU A 155 12.37 5.10 -10.36
C LEU A 155 13.01 6.24 -11.16
N LEU A 156 12.25 7.31 -11.44
CA LEU A 156 12.72 8.48 -12.18
C LEU A 156 13.64 9.39 -11.34
N ALA A 157 13.39 9.50 -10.03
CA ALA A 157 14.13 10.39 -9.15
C ALA A 157 15.50 9.86 -8.69
N ARG A 158 15.82 8.59 -8.93
CA ARG A 158 17.11 7.98 -8.52
C ARG A 158 18.15 7.98 -9.66
N PRO A 159 19.19 8.82 -9.61
CA PRO A 159 20.39 8.61 -10.42
C PRO A 159 21.02 7.26 -10.03
N ALA A 160 21.47 6.49 -11.03
CA ALA A 160 22.29 5.30 -10.78
C ALA A 160 23.70 5.74 -10.39
N THR A 161 23.85 6.22 -9.17
CA THR A 161 25.17 6.42 -8.58
C THR A 161 25.15 5.74 -7.23
N PRO A 162 25.83 4.60 -7.10
CA PRO A 162 26.15 4.07 -5.79
C PRO A 162 26.93 5.15 -5.06
N GLU A 163 26.45 5.54 -3.89
CA GLU A 163 27.14 6.43 -2.98
C GLU A 163 28.48 5.76 -2.65
N THR A 164 29.50 6.18 -3.36
CA THR A 164 30.88 5.75 -3.15
C THR A 164 31.45 6.80 -2.20
N GLU A 165 31.92 6.35 -1.03
CA GLU A 165 32.57 7.11 0.06
C GLU A 165 31.63 7.94 0.96
N ARG A 166 31.72 7.86 2.30
CA ARG A 166 32.94 7.88 3.12
C ARG A 166 32.85 6.95 4.33
N VAL A 167 33.73 5.97 4.36
CA VAL A 167 34.32 5.48 5.60
C VAL A 167 35.47 6.44 5.90
N GLU A 168 35.34 7.25 6.94
CA GLU A 168 36.45 7.73 7.75
C GLU A 168 36.18 7.31 9.19
#